data_AF-A8R7D5-F1
#
_entry.id   AF-A8R7D5-F1
#
_cell.length_a   1.000
_cell.length_b   1.000
_cell.length_c   1.000
_cell.angle_alpha   90.00
_cell.angle_beta   90.00
_cell.angle_gamma   90.00
#
_symmetry.space_group_name_H-M   'P 1'
#
loop_
_entity.id
_entity.type
_entity.pdbx_description
1 polymer ?
#
loop_
_entity_poly.entity_id
_entity_poly.type
_entity_poly.pdbx_seq_one_letter_code
_entity_poly.pdbx_strand_id
1 'polypeptide(L)'
;ASFVYSVLPPGHEDLKGTEVEAIKKFKKALGLDDVDAASMHLAIGRRLYRERLDAFQKLIFVSNLVFGDASDFILPWKHLFGITDYQIDIAMRENAKSLYALELKSIGRGLDIGTLIEVRRIQLAYKLFDEVAADMFKEHAKKLIQENVSSALSILKSNTSA
;
A
#
# COMPACT_ATOMS: atom_id res chain seq x y z
N ALA A 1 -3.04 -17.76 14.12
CA ALA A 1 -1.97 -16.73 14.17
C ALA A 1 -0.90 -16.92 13.07
N SER A 2 -0.50 -18.14 12.71
CA SER A 2 0.57 -18.37 11.71
C SER A 2 0.27 -17.78 10.32
N PHE A 3 -0.99 -17.83 9.85
CA PHE A 3 -1.35 -17.33 8.51
C PHE A 3 -1.10 -15.82 8.34
N VAL A 4 -1.70 -14.97 9.18
CA VAL A 4 -1.53 -13.51 9.09
C VAL A 4 -0.06 -13.09 9.20
N TYR A 5 0.73 -13.77 10.04
CA TYR A 5 2.17 -13.54 10.09
C TYR A 5 2.88 -13.89 8.78
N SER A 6 2.49 -14.99 8.12
CA SER A 6 3.08 -15.43 6.84
C SER A 6 2.66 -14.60 5.63
N VAL A 7 1.51 -13.92 5.70
CA VAL A 7 1.03 -13.04 4.63
C VAL A 7 1.83 -11.74 4.58
N LEU A 8 2.37 -11.29 5.70
CA LEU A 8 3.24 -10.12 5.72
C LEU A 8 4.63 -10.45 5.16
N PRO A 9 5.15 -9.64 4.21
CA PRO A 9 6.45 -9.89 3.62
C PRO A 9 7.59 -9.99 4.66
N PRO A 10 8.56 -10.89 4.45
CA PRO A 10 9.75 -10.99 5.29
C PRO A 10 10.74 -9.84 5.02
N GLY A 11 11.57 -9.52 6.02
CA GLY A 11 12.59 -8.48 5.93
C GLY A 11 12.05 -7.13 5.44
N HIS A 12 12.86 -6.42 4.66
CA HIS A 12 12.56 -5.09 4.11
C HIS A 12 11.71 -5.13 2.83
N GLU A 13 11.07 -6.25 2.49
CA GLU A 13 10.18 -6.31 1.33
C GLU A 13 8.91 -5.47 1.55
N ASP A 14 8.52 -4.72 0.52
CA ASP A 14 7.27 -3.96 0.50
C ASP A 14 6.05 -4.88 0.41
N LEU A 15 4.89 -4.36 0.83
CA LEU A 15 3.60 -5.00 0.58
C LEU A 15 3.38 -5.17 -0.93
N LYS A 16 2.68 -6.25 -1.31
CA LYS A 16 2.43 -6.61 -2.71
C LYS A 16 1.03 -6.24 -3.17
N GLY A 17 0.16 -5.78 -2.27
CA GLY A 17 -1.22 -5.37 -2.55
C GLY A 17 -2.23 -6.51 -2.46
N THR A 18 -1.77 -7.73 -2.18
CA THR A 18 -2.62 -8.94 -2.09
C THR A 18 -2.98 -9.31 -0.65
N GLU A 19 -2.29 -8.72 0.33
CA GLU A 19 -2.35 -9.11 1.73
C GLU A 19 -3.75 -8.89 2.33
N VAL A 20 -4.35 -7.75 2.03
CA VAL A 20 -5.68 -7.36 2.54
C VAL A 20 -6.75 -8.35 2.07
N GLU A 21 -6.77 -8.67 0.77
CA GLU A 21 -7.76 -9.60 0.21
C GLU A 21 -7.51 -11.05 0.66
N ALA A 22 -6.25 -11.45 0.81
CA ALA A 22 -5.90 -12.75 1.38
C ALA A 22 -6.43 -12.90 2.82
N ILE A 23 -6.26 -11.87 3.65
CA ILE A 23 -6.74 -11.86 5.04
C ILE A 23 -8.27 -11.82 5.10
N LYS A 24 -8.94 -10.99 4.28
CA LYS A 24 -10.41 -10.97 4.21
C LYS A 24 -10.99 -12.32 3.80
N LYS A 25 -10.40 -12.97 2.78
CA LYS A 25 -10.80 -14.31 2.35
C LYS A 25 -10.60 -15.35 3.45
N PHE A 26 -9.46 -15.31 4.14
CA PHE A 26 -9.18 -16.20 5.25
C PHE A 26 -10.14 -16.00 6.43
N LYS A 27 -10.39 -14.76 6.82
CA LYS A 27 -11.38 -14.38 7.84
C LYS A 27 -12.76 -14.97 7.52
N LYS A 28 -13.24 -14.75 6.29
CA LYS A 28 -14.52 -15.27 5.80
C LYS A 28 -14.57 -16.80 5.80
N ALA A 29 -13.50 -17.47 5.39
CA ALA A 29 -13.44 -18.93 5.37
C ALA A 29 -13.50 -19.56 6.78
N LEU A 30 -13.01 -18.85 7.79
CA LEU A 30 -13.09 -19.27 9.18
C LEU A 30 -14.38 -18.84 9.90
N GLY A 31 -15.24 -18.06 9.24
CA GLY A 31 -16.46 -17.53 9.85
C GLY A 31 -16.18 -16.55 11.01
N LEU A 32 -15.00 -15.92 11.04
CA LEU A 32 -14.64 -14.96 12.08
C LEU A 32 -15.28 -13.60 11.81
N ASP A 33 -15.74 -12.95 12.86
CA ASP A 33 -16.11 -11.53 12.82
C ASP A 33 -14.86 -10.62 12.91
N ASP A 34 -15.09 -9.31 12.84
CA ASP A 34 -13.98 -8.33 12.90
C ASP A 34 -13.35 -8.23 14.29
N VAL A 35 -14.10 -8.50 15.36
CA VAL A 35 -13.61 -8.42 16.74
C VAL A 35 -12.64 -9.56 17.03
N ASP A 36 -13.02 -10.78 16.67
CA ASP A 36 -12.20 -11.98 16.79
C ASP A 36 -10.93 -11.86 15.92
N ALA A 37 -11.10 -11.42 14.68
CA ALA A 37 -9.98 -11.25 13.75
C ALA A 37 -9.02 -10.13 14.21
N ALA A 38 -9.52 -9.00 14.71
CA ALA A 38 -8.68 -7.92 15.24
C ALA A 38 -7.85 -8.38 16.46
N SER A 39 -8.44 -9.18 17.34
CA SER A 39 -7.72 -9.77 18.48
C SER A 39 -6.52 -10.63 18.04
N MET A 40 -6.65 -11.34 16.92
CA MET A 40 -5.52 -12.09 16.32
C MET A 40 -4.43 -11.16 15.79
N HIS A 41 -4.79 -10.04 15.15
CA HIS A 41 -3.82 -9.06 14.65
C HIS A 41 -3.06 -8.42 15.82
N LEU A 42 -3.73 -8.08 16.92
CA LEU A 42 -3.09 -7.58 18.15
C LEU A 42 -2.12 -8.60 18.76
N ALA A 43 -2.49 -9.89 18.78
CA ALA A 43 -1.62 -10.94 19.27
C ALA A 43 -0.33 -11.07 18.44
N ILE A 44 -0.43 -10.95 17.12
CA ILE A 44 0.72 -10.95 16.21
C ILE A 44 1.52 -9.65 16.36
N GLY A 45 0.84 -8.51 16.52
CA GLY A 45 1.44 -7.21 16.77
C GLY A 45 2.38 -7.22 17.97
N ARG A 46 2.02 -7.91 19.06
CA ARG A 46 2.90 -8.07 20.24
C ARG A 46 4.24 -8.71 19.93
N ARG A 47 4.26 -9.65 19.00
CA ARG A 47 5.49 -10.32 18.57
C ARG A 47 6.29 -9.41 17.63
N LEU A 48 5.63 -8.88 16.60
CA LEU A 48 6.28 -8.04 15.59
C LEU A 48 6.85 -6.75 16.18
N TYR A 49 6.17 -6.12 17.14
CA TYR A 49 6.64 -4.90 17.78
C TYR A 49 8.02 -5.06 18.43
N ARG A 50 8.33 -6.25 18.95
CA ARG A 50 9.63 -6.54 19.58
C ARG A 50 10.68 -7.01 18.58
N GLU A 51 10.26 -7.78 17.58
CA GLU A 51 11.18 -8.50 16.69
C GLU A 51 11.46 -7.74 15.39
N ARG A 52 10.45 -7.06 14.83
CA ARG A 52 10.41 -6.52 13.46
C ARG A 52 9.48 -5.31 13.34
N LEU A 53 9.99 -4.12 13.68
CA LEU A 53 9.21 -2.87 13.65
C LEU A 53 8.63 -2.54 12.26
N ASP A 54 9.34 -2.88 11.18
CA ASP A 54 8.88 -2.70 9.81
C ASP A 54 7.63 -3.54 9.50
N ALA A 55 7.63 -4.82 9.92
CA ALA A 55 6.51 -5.73 9.76
C ALA A 55 5.33 -5.32 10.65
N PHE A 56 5.62 -4.75 11.82
CA PHE A 56 4.60 -4.16 12.70
C PHE A 56 3.90 -2.97 12.03
N GLN A 57 4.64 -2.06 11.39
CA GLN A 57 4.04 -0.94 10.63
C GLN A 57 3.17 -1.43 9.47
N LYS A 58 3.63 -2.43 8.71
CA LYS A 58 2.84 -3.09 7.66
C LYS A 58 1.56 -3.70 8.22
N LEU A 59 1.64 -4.35 9.39
CA LEU A 59 0.48 -4.94 10.06
C LEU A 59 -0.55 -3.88 10.48
N ILE A 60 -0.12 -2.71 10.98
CA ILE A 60 -1.03 -1.60 11.30
C ILE A 60 -1.81 -1.19 10.04
N PHE A 61 -1.09 -0.93 8.94
CA PHE A 61 -1.69 -0.50 7.69
C PHE A 61 -2.69 -1.54 7.14
N VAL A 62 -2.28 -2.80 7.06
CA VAL A 62 -3.13 -3.90 6.58
C VAL A 62 -4.36 -4.08 7.48
N SER A 63 -4.20 -4.02 8.81
CA SER A 63 -5.32 -4.11 9.75
C SER A 63 -6.35 -3.00 9.50
N ASN A 64 -5.89 -1.77 9.29
CA ASN A 64 -6.78 -0.64 9.00
C ASN A 64 -7.56 -0.81 7.68
N LEU A 65 -6.98 -1.47 6.68
CA LEU A 65 -7.67 -1.77 5.42
C LEU A 65 -8.60 -2.97 5.51
N VAL A 66 -8.29 -3.96 6.37
CA VAL A 66 -9.13 -5.14 6.57
C VAL A 66 -10.37 -4.81 7.41
N PHE A 67 -10.21 -4.01 8.47
CA PHE A 67 -11.27 -3.72 9.44
C PHE A 67 -11.91 -2.32 9.26
N GLY A 68 -11.35 -1.48 8.39
CA GLY A 68 -11.83 -0.12 8.16
C GLY A 68 -11.28 0.91 9.16
N ASP A 69 -11.69 2.17 9.00
CA ASP A 69 -11.26 3.31 9.85
C ASP A 69 -11.94 3.35 11.22
N ALA A 70 -12.31 2.19 11.76
CA ALA A 70 -12.85 2.15 13.10
C ALA A 70 -11.71 2.38 14.11
N SER A 71 -11.75 3.54 14.76
CA SER A 71 -10.88 3.92 15.88
C SER A 71 -10.74 2.80 16.91
N ASP A 72 -11.79 2.00 17.06
CA ASP A 72 -11.90 0.89 17.99
C ASP A 72 -10.82 -0.19 17.77
N PHE A 73 -10.35 -0.36 16.53
CA PHE A 73 -9.30 -1.33 16.23
C PHE A 73 -7.90 -0.77 16.37
N ILE A 74 -7.71 0.55 16.27
CA ILE A 74 -6.40 1.23 16.39
C ILE A 74 -6.09 1.62 17.85
N LEU A 75 -7.10 2.02 18.63
CA LEU A 75 -6.97 2.39 20.05
C LEU A 75 -6.24 1.33 20.90
N PRO A 76 -6.54 0.02 20.77
CA PRO A 76 -5.80 -1.01 21.49
C PRO A 76 -4.31 -1.02 21.15
N TRP A 77 -3.89 -0.68 19.93
CA TRP A 77 -2.47 -0.61 19.56
C TRP A 77 -1.78 0.53 20.28
N LYS A 78 -2.40 1.71 20.32
CA LYS A 78 -1.87 2.87 21.05
C LYS A 78 -1.67 2.54 22.52
N HIS A 79 -2.69 1.98 23.17
CA HIS A 79 -2.62 1.64 24.60
C HIS A 79 -1.62 0.52 24.90
N LEU A 80 -1.57 -0.54 24.08
CA LEU A 80 -0.71 -1.70 24.34
C LEU A 80 0.76 -1.47 23.97
N PHE A 81 1.04 -0.66 22.95
CA PHE A 81 2.39 -0.47 22.41
C PHE A 81 2.96 0.93 22.65
N GLY A 82 2.18 1.84 23.24
CA GLY A 82 2.59 3.23 23.46
C GLY A 82 2.90 3.98 22.16
N ILE A 83 2.32 3.55 21.03
CA ILE A 83 2.53 4.20 19.73
C ILE A 83 1.71 5.47 19.61
N THR A 84 2.30 6.50 19.02
CA THR A 84 1.63 7.80 18.82
C THR A 84 0.81 7.83 17.54
N ASP A 85 -0.13 8.78 17.46
CA ASP A 85 -0.85 9.09 16.22
C ASP A 85 0.11 9.35 15.05
N TYR A 86 1.18 10.11 15.30
CA TYR A 86 2.20 10.39 14.30
C TYR A 86 2.88 9.12 13.77
N GLN A 87 3.19 8.14 14.63
CA GLN A 87 3.77 6.87 14.20
C GLN A 87 2.78 6.03 13.37
N ILE A 88 1.50 6.06 13.72
CA ILE A 88 0.44 5.42 12.94
C ILE A 88 0.32 6.09 11.57
N ASP A 89 0.30 7.42 11.52
CA ASP A 89 0.21 8.20 10.28
C ASP A 89 1.38 7.92 9.34
N ILE A 90 2.60 7.79 9.87
CA ILE A 90 3.77 7.39 9.07
C ILE A 90 3.57 5.98 8.51
N ALA A 91 3.17 5.02 9.35
CA ALA A 91 2.95 3.64 8.92
C ALA A 91 1.87 3.57 7.83
N MET A 92 0.79 4.35 7.97
CA MET A 92 -0.27 4.44 6.97
C MET A 92 0.25 5.05 5.66
N ARG A 93 0.91 6.21 5.75
CA ARG A 93 1.39 6.98 4.60
C ARG A 93 2.43 6.22 3.79
N GLU A 94 3.47 5.68 4.42
CA GLU A 94 4.59 5.08 3.68
C GLU A 94 4.22 3.74 3.04
N ASN A 95 3.37 2.93 3.68
CA ASN A 95 2.86 1.71 3.06
C ASN A 95 1.90 2.01 1.90
N ALA A 96 1.02 3.02 2.05
CA ALA A 96 0.15 3.46 0.97
C ALA A 96 0.94 4.00 -0.24
N LYS A 97 1.97 4.82 0.00
CA LYS A 97 2.87 5.32 -1.05
C LYS A 97 3.58 4.18 -1.78
N SER A 98 4.11 3.21 -1.04
CA SER A 98 4.85 2.09 -1.63
C SER A 98 3.95 1.26 -2.56
N LEU A 99 2.74 0.92 -2.10
CA LEU A 99 1.76 0.21 -2.93
C LEU A 99 1.31 1.03 -4.13
N TYR A 100 0.98 2.30 -3.94
CA TYR A 100 0.57 3.17 -5.03
C TYR A 100 1.68 3.34 -6.09
N ALA A 101 2.95 3.43 -5.66
CA ALA A 101 4.09 3.45 -6.57
C ALA A 101 4.23 2.15 -7.39
N LEU A 102 3.93 0.99 -6.81
CA LEU A 102 3.90 -0.28 -7.55
C LEU A 102 2.83 -0.26 -8.63
N GLU A 103 1.64 0.26 -8.33
CA GLU A 103 0.55 0.38 -9.29
C GLU A 103 0.89 1.36 -10.42
N LEU A 104 1.46 2.53 -10.10
CA LEU A 104 1.90 3.49 -11.12
C LEU A 104 2.93 2.87 -12.08
N LYS A 105 3.85 2.03 -11.61
CA LYS A 105 4.82 1.35 -12.48
C LYS A 105 4.17 0.44 -13.53
N SER A 106 2.96 -0.06 -13.28
CA SER A 106 2.21 -0.86 -14.26
C SER A 106 1.59 -0.02 -15.38
N ILE A 107 1.48 1.30 -15.17
CA ILE A 107 0.89 2.23 -16.11
C ILE A 107 1.94 2.64 -17.14
N GLY A 108 1.70 2.22 -18.39
CA GLY A 108 2.53 2.55 -19.54
C GLY A 108 2.20 3.90 -20.18
N ARG A 109 2.75 4.09 -21.39
CA ARG A 109 2.49 5.26 -22.25
C ARG A 109 1.04 5.24 -22.74
N GLY A 110 0.51 6.42 -23.09
CA GLY A 110 -0.87 6.56 -23.58
C GLY A 110 -1.89 6.74 -22.47
N LEU A 111 -1.61 7.66 -21.54
CA LEU A 111 -2.51 8.00 -20.44
C LEU A 111 -3.84 8.52 -20.99
N ASP A 112 -4.94 7.97 -20.51
CA ASP A 112 -6.29 8.37 -20.87
C ASP A 112 -7.15 8.60 -19.61
N ILE A 113 -8.42 8.93 -19.82
CA ILE A 113 -9.37 9.13 -18.71
C ILE A 113 -9.58 7.85 -17.89
N GLY A 114 -9.51 6.68 -18.52
CA GLY A 114 -9.62 5.39 -17.83
C GLY A 114 -8.49 5.19 -16.83
N THR A 115 -7.28 5.59 -17.21
CA THR A 115 -6.09 5.58 -16.35
C THR A 115 -6.29 6.48 -15.12
N LEU A 116 -6.84 7.68 -15.30
CA LEU A 116 -7.12 8.60 -14.18
C LEU A 116 -8.17 8.04 -13.22
N ILE A 117 -9.22 7.40 -13.76
CA ILE A 117 -10.25 6.74 -12.95
C ILE A 117 -9.65 5.62 -12.12
N GLU A 118 -8.83 4.77 -12.74
CA GLU A 118 -8.23 3.61 -12.06
C GLU A 118 -7.24 4.05 -10.97
N VAL A 119 -6.37 5.02 -11.29
CA VAL A 119 -5.43 5.59 -10.33
C VAL A 119 -6.16 6.22 -9.13
N ARG A 120 -7.28 6.91 -9.36
CA ARG A 120 -8.13 7.43 -8.26
C ARG A 120 -8.73 6.30 -7.44
N ARG A 121 -9.21 5.23 -8.08
CA ARG A 121 -9.77 4.06 -7.38
C ARG A 121 -8.75 3.41 -6.46
N ILE A 122 -7.53 3.21 -6.97
CA ILE A 122 -6.41 2.63 -6.23
C ILE A 122 -6.00 3.53 -5.06
N GLN A 123 -5.85 4.83 -5.29
CA GLN A 123 -5.52 5.80 -4.26
C GLN A 123 -6.51 5.72 -3.09
N LEU A 124 -7.82 5.74 -3.38
CA LEU A 124 -8.85 5.65 -2.36
C LEU A 124 -8.82 4.30 -1.63
N ALA A 125 -8.57 3.21 -2.33
CA ALA A 125 -8.46 1.87 -1.73
C ALA A 125 -7.29 1.78 -0.73
N TYR A 126 -6.17 2.46 -1.00
CA TYR A 126 -5.02 2.53 -0.10
C TYR A 126 -5.08 3.70 0.90
N LYS A 127 -6.14 4.51 0.87
CA LYS A 127 -6.32 5.70 1.72
C LYS A 127 -5.16 6.68 1.63
N LEU A 128 -4.54 6.78 0.45
CA LEU A 128 -3.47 7.73 0.20
C LEU A 128 -4.06 9.14 0.06
N PHE A 129 -3.45 10.14 0.72
CA PHE A 129 -3.90 11.52 0.62
C PHE A 129 -3.82 12.06 -0.81
N ASP A 130 -4.83 12.86 -1.18
CA ASP A 130 -5.00 13.42 -2.53
C ASP A 130 -3.74 14.14 -3.02
N GLU A 131 -3.14 14.99 -2.18
CA GLU A 131 -1.94 15.77 -2.52
C GLU A 131 -0.74 14.85 -2.82
N VAL A 132 -0.51 13.85 -1.98
CA VAL A 132 0.61 12.91 -2.13
C VAL A 132 0.42 12.07 -3.40
N ALA A 133 -0.79 11.60 -3.64
CA ALA A 133 -1.11 10.80 -4.81
C ALA A 133 -1.01 11.58 -6.12
N ALA A 134 -1.44 12.85 -6.10
CA ALA A 134 -1.35 13.76 -7.23
C ALA A 134 0.11 14.05 -7.58
N ASP A 135 0.96 14.33 -6.59
CA ASP A 135 2.39 14.56 -6.81
C ASP A 135 3.07 13.32 -7.39
N MET A 136 2.84 12.15 -6.81
CA MET A 136 3.41 10.89 -7.31
C MET A 136 2.94 10.57 -8.74
N PHE A 137 1.66 10.75 -9.04
CA PHE A 137 1.13 10.54 -10.39
C PHE A 137 1.72 11.54 -11.39
N LYS A 138 1.85 12.81 -11.01
CA LYS A 138 2.46 13.85 -11.84
C LYS A 138 3.92 13.54 -12.17
N GLU A 139 4.69 13.08 -11.20
CA GLU A 139 6.08 12.63 -11.42
C GLU A 139 6.15 11.45 -12.39
N HIS A 140 5.29 10.45 -12.23
CA HIS A 140 5.20 9.30 -13.13
C HIS A 140 4.81 9.71 -14.55
N ALA A 141 3.77 10.53 -14.70
CA ALA A 141 3.32 11.04 -16.00
C ALA A 141 4.42 11.86 -16.70
N LYS A 142 5.15 12.70 -15.96
CA LYS A 142 6.31 13.44 -16.47
C LYS A 142 7.38 12.49 -17.02
N LYS A 143 7.68 11.41 -16.29
CA LYS A 143 8.65 10.40 -16.73
C LYS A 143 8.22 9.73 -18.03
N LEU A 144 6.95 9.33 -18.14
CA LEU A 144 6.41 8.74 -19.38
C LEU A 144 6.50 9.68 -20.59
N ILE A 145 6.24 10.97 -20.39
CA ILE A 145 6.37 11.99 -21.45
C ILE A 145 7.84 12.13 -21.87
N GLN A 146 8.77 12.19 -20.90
CA GLN A 146 10.21 12.26 -21.21
C GLN A 146 10.67 11.04 -22.02
N GLU A 147 10.26 9.84 -21.64
CA GLU A 147 10.57 8.61 -22.36
C GLU A 147 10.00 8.60 -23.80
N ASN A 148 8.78 9.15 -23.99
CA ASN A 148 8.18 9.32 -25.32
C ASN A 148 9.01 10.25 -26.21
N VAL A 149 9.40 11.41 -25.68
CA VAL A 149 10.22 12.39 -26.41
C VAL A 149 11.59 11.79 -26.77
N SER A 150 12.25 11.12 -25.81
CA SER A 150 13.53 10.45 -26.06
C SER A 150 13.43 9.37 -27.14
N SER A 151 12.34 8.58 -27.13
CA SER A 151 12.11 7.53 -28.15
C SER A 151 11.84 8.14 -29.53
N ALA A 152 11.05 9.21 -29.60
CA ALA A 152 10.80 9.90 -30.88
C ALA A 152 12.09 10.51 -31.45
N LEU A 153 12.91 11.11 -30.59
CA LEU A 153 14.18 11.70 -30.99
C LEU A 153 15.18 10.64 -31.50
N SER A 154 15.23 9.45 -30.90
CA SER A 154 16.11 8.38 -31.37
C SER A 154 15.71 7.87 -32.76
N ILE A 155 14.40 7.72 -33.01
CA ILE A 155 13.85 7.33 -34.32
C ILE A 155 14.17 8.40 -35.39
N LEU A 156 14.01 9.68 -35.05
CA LEU A 156 14.36 10.76 -35.97
C LEU A 156 15.85 10.71 -36.34
N LYS A 157 16.74 10.56 -35.34
CA LYS A 157 18.18 10.49 -35.59
C LYS A 157 18.59 9.28 -36.44
N SER A 158 17.99 8.11 -36.23
CA SER A 158 18.26 6.93 -37.06
C SER A 158 17.83 7.14 -38.51
N ASN A 159 16.71 7.83 -38.73
CA ASN A 159 16.17 8.07 -40.07
C ASN A 159 16.95 9.15 -40.84
N THR A 160 17.54 10.13 -40.15
CA THR A 160 18.39 11.16 -40.80
C THR A 160 19.81 10.68 -41.10
N SER A 161 20.23 9.55 -40.53
CA SER A 161 21.56 8.96 -40.73
C SER A 161 21.58 7.88 -41.83
N ALA A 162 20.45 7.62 -42.48
CA ALA A 162 20.26 6.74 -43.63
C ALA A 162 20.05 7.57 -44.90
#